data_AF-A0A376L3L0-F1
#
_entry.id   AF-A0A376L3L0-F1
#
_cell.length_a   1.000
_cell.length_b   1.000
_cell.length_c   1.000
_cell.angle_alpha   90.00
_cell.angle_beta   90.00
_cell.angle_gamma   90.00
#
_symmetry.space_group_name_H-M   'P 1'
#
loop_
_entity.id
_entity.type
_entity.pdbx_description
1 polymer ?
#
loop_
_entity_poly.entity_id
_entity_poly.type
_entity_poly.pdbx_seq_one_letter_code
_entity_poly.pdbx_strand_id
1 'polypeptide(L)'
;MPQDEADLPLPKKFDDLVFPWLGPTRTSELAGAVVTDEQVNKLQAYWGMPRRIRIDFNTTTVGNCDICGEQNDTLLSLMTTKNYGANYAMWQHPLTPYRVPLKEGGEFYSVKPQPGGLIWRDWLGLIETGKSENNTELPALVVKLFNASSLKQAKVGLWGILAMISTT
;
A
#
# COMPACT_ATOMS: atom_id res chain seq x y z
N MET A 1 1.33 -18.52 13.49
CA MET A 1 1.30 -17.46 12.45
C MET A 1 0.79 -18.08 11.15
N PRO A 2 0.24 -17.32 10.19
CA PRO A 2 -0.27 -17.89 8.92
C PRO A 2 0.76 -18.71 8.12
N GLN A 3 2.06 -18.52 8.41
CA GLN A 3 3.17 -19.27 7.83
C GLN A 3 3.23 -20.72 8.36
N ASP A 4 2.76 -20.94 9.59
CA ASP A 4 2.69 -22.27 10.23
C ASP A 4 1.49 -23.09 9.70
N GLU A 5 0.48 -22.41 9.14
CA GLU A 5 -0.72 -23.05 8.58
C GLU A 5 -0.58 -23.40 7.09
N ALA A 6 0.39 -22.79 6.39
CA ALA A 6 0.52 -22.90 4.94
C ALA A 6 1.47 -24.02 4.46
N ASP A 7 2.16 -24.73 5.36
CA ASP A 7 3.19 -25.73 5.05
C ASP A 7 4.23 -25.29 3.99
N LEU A 8 4.46 -23.97 3.89
CA LEU A 8 5.42 -23.41 2.95
C LEU A 8 6.82 -23.47 3.57
N PRO A 9 7.84 -23.92 2.83
CA PRO A 9 9.20 -23.97 3.35
C PRO A 9 9.68 -22.55 3.68
N LEU A 10 10.18 -22.36 4.90
CA LEU A 10 10.78 -21.09 5.30
C LEU A 10 11.97 -20.77 4.37
N PRO A 11 12.05 -19.52 3.86
CA PRO A 11 13.15 -19.14 2.99
C PRO A 11 14.47 -19.17 3.78
N LYS A 12 15.50 -19.81 3.20
CA LYS A 12 16.85 -19.91 3.81
C LYS A 12 17.55 -18.55 3.93
N LYS A 13 17.16 -17.59 3.12
CA LYS A 13 17.67 -16.22 3.12
C LYS A 13 16.49 -15.26 3.06
N PHE A 14 16.47 -14.32 3.99
CA PHE A 14 15.55 -13.21 3.97
C PHE A 14 16.17 -12.04 3.20
N ASP A 15 15.38 -11.40 2.34
CA ASP A 15 15.80 -10.25 1.54
C ASP A 15 15.20 -8.96 2.12
N ASP A 16 16.05 -8.14 2.74
CA ASP A 16 15.68 -6.86 3.33
C ASP A 16 15.37 -5.78 2.27
N LEU A 17 15.74 -6.02 1.00
CA LEU A 17 15.29 -5.21 -0.12
C LEU A 17 13.82 -5.46 -0.42
N VAL A 18 13.28 -6.64 -0.12
CA VAL A 18 11.85 -6.97 -0.26
C VAL A 18 11.07 -6.57 0.99
N PHE A 19 11.55 -6.99 2.17
CA PHE A 19 10.88 -6.76 3.45
C PHE A 19 11.67 -5.75 4.30
N PRO A 20 11.26 -4.47 4.33
CA PRO A 20 12.06 -3.40 4.94
C PRO A 20 12.32 -3.56 6.45
N TRP A 21 11.53 -4.37 7.16
CA TRP A 21 11.74 -4.65 8.60
C TRP A 21 12.81 -5.72 8.88
N LEU A 22 13.36 -6.38 7.85
CA LEU A 22 14.41 -7.39 8.00
C LEU A 22 15.83 -6.80 7.92
N GLY A 23 15.96 -5.50 7.67
CA GLY A 23 17.22 -4.77 7.64
C GLY A 23 17.22 -3.53 8.54
N PRO A 24 18.30 -2.73 8.53
CA PRO A 24 18.36 -1.47 9.27
C PRO A 24 17.22 -0.51 8.85
N THR A 25 16.54 0.06 9.83
CA THR A 25 15.44 1.00 9.60
C THR A 25 15.92 2.22 8.82
N ARG A 26 15.44 2.38 7.58
CA ARG A 26 15.63 3.62 6.81
C ARG A 26 14.82 4.76 7.44
N THR A 27 15.41 5.94 7.51
CA THR A 27 14.75 7.14 8.06
C THR A 27 14.84 8.30 7.09
N SER A 28 13.80 9.13 7.09
CA SER A 28 13.74 10.37 6.32
C SER A 28 13.91 11.60 7.20
N GLU A 29 14.66 11.47 8.31
CA GLU A 29 14.92 12.56 9.25
C GLU A 29 15.90 13.59 8.66
N LEU A 30 16.72 13.18 7.68
CA LEU A 30 17.62 14.04 6.93
C LEU A 30 16.94 14.53 5.64
N ALA A 31 17.21 15.78 5.28
CA ALA A 31 16.74 16.34 4.02
C ALA A 31 17.27 15.55 2.82
N GLY A 32 16.40 15.25 1.85
CA GLY A 32 16.75 14.50 0.65
C GLY A 32 16.90 12.98 0.83
N ALA A 33 16.66 12.44 2.04
CA ALA A 33 16.64 11.00 2.27
C ALA A 33 15.35 10.38 1.69
N VAL A 34 15.38 10.14 0.37
CA VAL A 34 14.32 9.46 -0.39
C VAL A 34 14.74 8.04 -0.74
N VAL A 35 13.75 7.16 -0.85
CA VAL A 35 13.90 5.78 -1.32
C VAL A 35 13.32 5.69 -2.73
N THR A 36 14.18 5.40 -3.71
CA THR A 36 13.79 5.17 -5.12
C THR A 36 13.69 3.67 -5.41
N ASP A 37 13.06 3.31 -6.52
CA ASP A 37 12.93 1.91 -6.95
C ASP A 37 14.27 1.28 -7.41
N GLU A 38 15.31 2.09 -7.63
CA GLU A 38 16.67 1.63 -7.87
C GLU A 38 17.39 1.13 -6.61
N GLN A 39 16.95 1.57 -5.42
CA GLN A 39 17.61 1.28 -4.14
C GLN A 39 17.04 0.06 -3.41
N VAL A 40 15.88 -0.44 -3.83
CA VAL A 40 15.14 -1.52 -3.17
C VAL A 40 14.37 -2.36 -4.18
N ASN A 41 13.80 -3.47 -3.71
CA ASN A 41 12.91 -4.25 -4.54
C ASN A 41 11.56 -3.52 -4.73
N LYS A 42 11.01 -3.53 -5.95
CA LYS A 42 9.70 -2.96 -6.29
C LYS A 42 8.55 -3.52 -5.43
N LEU A 43 8.73 -4.71 -4.84
CA LEU A 43 7.78 -5.29 -3.90
C LEU A 43 7.59 -4.45 -2.63
N GLN A 44 8.51 -3.54 -2.29
CA GLN A 44 8.28 -2.60 -1.18
C GLN A 44 7.06 -1.69 -1.40
N ALA A 45 6.51 -1.59 -2.62
CA ALA A 45 5.24 -0.91 -2.85
C ALA A 45 4.14 -1.49 -1.93
N TYR A 46 4.12 -2.82 -1.78
CA TYR A 46 3.15 -3.54 -0.93
C TYR A 46 3.49 -3.53 0.55
N TRP A 47 4.76 -3.29 0.88
CA TRP A 47 5.31 -3.43 2.23
C TRP A 47 5.92 -2.12 2.75
N GLY A 48 5.44 -0.98 2.25
CA GLY A 48 6.02 0.33 2.54
C GLY A 48 5.99 0.65 4.04
N MET A 49 7.08 1.19 4.57
CA MET A 49 7.21 1.58 5.97
C MET A 49 7.42 3.09 6.16
N PRO A 50 6.42 3.95 5.83
CA PRO A 50 6.53 5.40 5.99
C PRO A 50 6.51 5.86 7.46
N ARG A 51 6.02 5.01 8.37
CA ARG A 51 6.07 5.21 9.82
C ARG A 51 6.92 4.12 10.46
N ARG A 52 7.60 4.48 11.56
CA ARG A 52 8.35 3.55 12.40
C ARG A 52 7.45 3.11 13.53
N ILE A 53 7.05 1.84 13.52
CA ILE A 53 6.15 1.25 14.51
C ILE A 53 6.88 0.11 15.19
N ARG A 54 6.84 0.07 16.51
CA ARG A 54 7.34 -1.03 17.32
C ARG A 54 6.23 -1.50 18.25
N ILE A 55 5.94 -2.79 18.21
CA ILE A 55 4.96 -3.43 19.08
C ILE A 55 5.68 -3.92 20.33
N ASP A 56 5.07 -3.73 21.49
CA ASP A 56 5.57 -4.29 22.75
C ASP A 56 5.01 -5.70 22.96
N PHE A 57 5.90 -6.69 22.88
CA PHE A 57 5.57 -8.09 23.12
C PHE A 57 5.85 -8.54 24.56
N ASN A 58 6.45 -7.68 25.39
CA ASN A 58 6.81 -8.01 26.77
C ASN A 58 5.68 -7.67 27.74
N THR A 59 4.88 -6.65 27.43
CA THR A 59 3.77 -6.19 28.27
C THR A 59 2.45 -6.69 27.70
N THR A 60 2.11 -7.96 27.97
CA THR A 60 0.86 -8.58 27.52
C THR A 60 -0.18 -8.68 28.61
N THR A 61 -1.46 -8.76 28.22
CA THR A 61 -2.58 -8.98 29.13
C THR A 61 -3.41 -10.19 28.73
N VAL A 62 -4.05 -10.83 29.70
CA VAL A 62 -5.05 -11.89 29.46
C VAL A 62 -6.41 -11.23 29.29
N GLY A 63 -7.18 -11.65 28.29
CA GLY A 63 -8.52 -11.10 28.05
C GLY A 63 -9.11 -11.51 26.70
N ASN A 64 -10.16 -10.81 26.30
CA ASN A 64 -10.74 -10.95 24.96
C ASN A 64 -10.11 -9.92 24.02
N CYS A 65 -9.79 -10.32 22.80
CA CYS A 65 -9.27 -9.41 21.78
C CYS A 65 -10.36 -8.40 21.35
N ASP A 66 -10.05 -7.11 21.35
CA ASP A 66 -10.99 -6.06 20.94
C ASP A 66 -11.37 -6.12 19.44
N ILE A 67 -10.63 -6.88 18.64
CA ILE A 67 -10.84 -6.99 17.18
C ILE A 67 -11.67 -8.23 16.82
N CYS A 68 -11.28 -9.41 17.28
CA CYS A 68 -11.98 -10.67 16.95
C CYS A 68 -12.89 -11.18 18.07
N GLY A 69 -12.77 -10.66 19.30
CA GLY A 69 -13.54 -11.10 20.46
C GLY A 69 -13.03 -12.39 21.13
N GLU A 70 -12.03 -13.06 20.56
CA GLU A 70 -11.50 -14.32 21.09
C GLU A 70 -10.68 -14.12 22.36
N GLN A 71 -10.81 -15.06 23.29
CA GLN A 71 -10.02 -15.11 24.50
C GLN A 71 -8.56 -15.47 24.18
N ASN A 72 -7.61 -14.71 24.73
CA ASN A 72 -6.19 -14.94 24.58
C ASN A 72 -5.46 -14.62 25.90
N ASP A 73 -4.31 -15.27 26.13
CA ASP A 73 -3.45 -15.06 27.29
C ASP A 73 -2.36 -13.99 27.05
N THR A 74 -2.12 -13.63 25.80
CA THR A 74 -1.01 -12.78 25.35
C THR A 74 -1.49 -11.65 24.44
N LEU A 75 -2.47 -10.85 24.90
CA LEU A 75 -2.94 -9.67 24.16
C LEU A 75 -1.90 -8.55 24.16
N LEU A 76 -1.64 -8.01 22.98
CA LEU A 76 -0.74 -6.87 22.76
C LEU A 76 -1.52 -5.57 22.93
N SER A 77 -1.13 -4.75 23.91
CA SER A 77 -1.84 -3.51 24.28
C SER A 77 -1.06 -2.23 24.00
N LEU A 78 0.25 -2.34 23.76
CA LEU A 78 1.16 -1.21 23.64
C LEU A 78 1.92 -1.21 22.31
N MET A 79 2.01 -0.02 21.72
CA MET A 79 2.88 0.25 20.59
C MET A 79 3.54 1.62 20.73
N THR A 80 4.78 1.72 20.25
CA THR A 80 5.46 3.00 20.06
C THR A 80 5.47 3.35 18.58
N THR A 81 5.10 4.59 18.25
CA THR A 81 5.12 5.09 16.87
C THR A 81 6.02 6.31 16.79
N LYS A 82 6.81 6.40 15.72
CA LYS A 82 7.60 7.58 15.37
C LYS A 82 7.42 7.89 13.89
N ASN A 83 7.29 9.16 13.56
CA ASN A 83 7.26 9.65 12.18
C ASN A 83 8.64 9.45 11.51
N TYR A 84 8.74 9.83 10.23
CA TYR A 84 9.98 9.79 9.44
C TYR A 84 10.56 8.38 9.26
N GLY A 85 9.74 7.45 8.76
CA GLY A 85 10.20 6.17 8.23
C GLY A 85 10.81 6.31 6.83
N ALA A 86 10.65 5.30 5.98
CA ALA A 86 11.10 5.37 4.59
C ALA A 86 10.24 6.36 3.78
N ASN A 87 10.89 7.31 3.10
CA ASN A 87 10.22 8.29 2.24
C ASN A 87 10.35 7.88 0.76
N TYR A 88 9.33 7.22 0.23
CA TYR A 88 9.33 6.70 -1.13
C TYR A 88 9.02 7.80 -2.14
N ALA A 89 9.94 8.03 -3.10
CA ALA A 89 9.80 9.05 -4.14
C ALA A 89 9.76 8.43 -5.53
N MET A 90 8.85 8.91 -6.39
CA MET A 90 8.63 8.42 -7.76
C MET A 90 8.08 6.98 -7.86
N TRP A 91 7.43 6.48 -6.80
CA TRP A 91 6.84 5.14 -6.79
C TRP A 91 5.44 5.11 -7.39
N GLN A 92 5.17 4.06 -8.17
CA GLN A 92 3.83 3.70 -8.62
C GLN A 92 3.40 2.39 -7.97
N HIS A 93 2.37 2.46 -7.14
CA HIS A 93 1.82 1.31 -6.46
C HIS A 93 0.94 0.50 -7.44
N PRO A 94 1.19 -0.81 -7.62
CA PRO A 94 0.48 -1.61 -8.64
C PRO A 94 -1.04 -1.70 -8.44
N LEU A 95 -1.52 -1.49 -7.21
CA LEU A 95 -2.95 -1.53 -6.86
C LEU A 95 -3.61 -0.15 -6.80
N THR A 96 -2.89 0.91 -7.18
CA THR A 96 -3.39 2.29 -7.09
C THR A 96 -3.51 2.87 -8.49
N PRO A 97 -4.67 3.47 -8.84
CA PRO A 97 -4.79 4.24 -10.07
C PRO A 97 -4.15 5.63 -9.92
N TYR A 98 -3.70 6.20 -11.03
CA TYR A 98 -2.97 7.47 -11.10
C TYR A 98 -3.55 8.38 -12.18
N ARG A 99 -3.26 9.68 -12.07
CA ARG A 99 -3.55 10.72 -13.06
C ARG A 99 -2.29 11.47 -13.42
N VAL A 100 -2.13 11.79 -14.70
CA VAL A 100 -1.08 12.68 -15.20
C VAL A 100 -1.74 13.94 -15.75
N PRO A 101 -1.48 15.13 -15.20
CA PRO A 101 -2.03 16.36 -15.77
C PRO A 101 -1.64 16.53 -17.24
N LEU A 102 -2.57 17.00 -18.08
CA LEU A 102 -2.28 17.34 -19.47
C LEU A 102 -1.51 18.67 -19.59
N LYS A 103 -1.54 19.48 -18.54
CA LYS A 103 -0.75 20.72 -18.45
C LYS A 103 0.73 20.37 -18.30
N GLU A 104 1.58 21.08 -19.05
CA GLU A 104 3.04 20.92 -18.97
C GLU A 104 3.56 21.14 -17.54
N GLY A 105 4.52 20.29 -17.15
CA GLY A 105 5.13 20.32 -15.82
C GLY A 105 4.30 19.70 -14.69
N GLY A 106 3.15 19.10 -15.00
CA GLY A 106 2.35 18.39 -14.00
C GLY A 106 2.97 17.06 -13.57
N GLU A 107 3.15 16.86 -12.27
CA GLU A 107 3.56 15.56 -11.72
C GLU A 107 2.38 14.58 -11.70
N PHE A 108 2.67 13.29 -11.90
CA PHE A 108 1.65 12.26 -11.78
C PHE A 108 1.28 12.08 -10.30
N TYR A 109 -0.01 11.85 -10.01
CA TYR A 109 -0.50 11.71 -8.64
C TYR A 109 -1.49 10.55 -8.54
N SER A 110 -1.49 9.88 -7.40
CA SER A 110 -2.46 8.81 -7.13
C SER A 110 -3.88 9.39 -7.08
N VAL A 111 -4.85 8.69 -7.66
CA VAL A 111 -6.26 9.04 -7.53
C VAL A 111 -6.66 8.94 -6.05
N LYS A 112 -7.12 10.06 -5.48
CA LYS A 112 -7.65 10.11 -4.11
C LYS A 112 -9.16 10.27 -4.16
N PRO A 113 -9.91 9.52 -3.35
CA PRO A 113 -11.35 9.77 -3.20
C PRO A 113 -11.57 11.16 -2.63
N GLN A 114 -12.62 11.82 -3.10
CA GLN A 114 -13.08 13.09 -2.55
C GLN A 114 -14.11 12.83 -1.44
N PRO A 115 -14.44 13.82 -0.58
CA PRO A 115 -15.49 13.68 0.44
C PRO A 115 -16.88 13.25 -0.09
N GLY A 116 -17.13 13.34 -1.40
CA GLY A 116 -18.31 12.81 -2.08
C GLY A 116 -18.15 11.42 -2.73
N GLY A 117 -17.01 10.75 -2.48
CA GLY A 117 -16.64 9.51 -3.14
C GLY A 117 -16.20 9.69 -4.59
N LEU A 118 -16.00 8.56 -5.28
CA LEU A 118 -15.81 8.52 -6.73
C LEU A 118 -17.17 8.43 -7.39
N ILE A 119 -17.41 9.26 -8.41
CA ILE A 119 -18.67 9.26 -9.15
C ILE A 119 -18.54 8.44 -10.43
N TRP A 120 -19.67 8.17 -11.09
CA TRP A 120 -19.70 7.44 -12.37
C TRP A 120 -18.68 7.97 -13.41
N ARG A 121 -18.43 9.28 -13.44
CA ARG A 121 -17.46 9.88 -14.37
C ARG A 121 -16.02 9.41 -14.14
N ASP A 122 -15.68 9.04 -12.90
CA ASP A 122 -14.35 8.55 -12.56
C ASP A 122 -14.14 7.10 -13.00
N TRP A 123 -15.21 6.31 -13.15
CA TRP A 123 -15.12 4.86 -13.39
C TRP A 123 -14.31 4.48 -14.63
N LEU A 124 -14.47 5.21 -15.74
CA LEU A 124 -13.73 4.91 -16.96
C LEU A 124 -12.22 5.03 -16.74
N GLY A 125 -11.76 6.04 -15.99
CA GLY A 125 -10.34 6.23 -15.68
C GLY A 125 -9.76 5.19 -14.71
N LEU A 126 -10.62 4.48 -13.96
CA LEU A 126 -10.22 3.39 -13.08
C LEU A 126 -10.08 2.06 -13.84
N ILE A 127 -10.76 1.92 -14.98
CA ILE A 127 -10.85 0.67 -15.74
C ILE A 127 -9.94 0.69 -16.95
N GLU A 128 -9.92 1.78 -17.71
CA GLU A 128 -9.23 1.88 -19.00
C GLU A 128 -8.27 3.07 -19.04
N THR A 129 -7.16 2.93 -19.77
CA THR A 129 -6.25 4.06 -19.97
C THR A 129 -6.91 5.04 -20.94
N GLY A 130 -7.02 6.30 -20.55
CA GLY A 130 -7.75 7.29 -21.34
C GLY A 130 -7.38 8.72 -21.03
N LYS A 131 -8.05 9.66 -21.70
CA LYS A 131 -7.93 11.10 -21.41
C LYS A 131 -9.25 11.59 -20.83
N SER A 132 -9.18 12.28 -19.70
CA SER A 132 -10.23 13.17 -19.21
C SER A 132 -9.93 14.62 -19.62
N GLU A 133 -10.79 15.56 -19.24
CA GLU A 133 -10.66 16.98 -19.62
C GLU A 133 -9.28 17.57 -19.27
N ASN A 134 -8.71 17.18 -18.12
CA ASN A 134 -7.47 17.76 -17.60
C ASN A 134 -6.35 16.75 -17.37
N ASN A 135 -6.62 15.45 -17.49
CA ASN A 135 -5.66 14.41 -17.14
C ASN A 135 -5.62 13.26 -18.15
N THR A 136 -4.47 12.60 -18.22
CA THR A 136 -4.40 11.20 -18.65
C THR A 136 -4.70 10.32 -17.45
N GLU A 137 -5.73 9.49 -17.57
CA GLU A 137 -6.16 8.53 -16.55
C GLU A 137 -5.39 7.23 -16.70
N LEU A 138 -4.82 6.74 -15.61
CA LEU A 138 -4.04 5.50 -15.56
C LEU A 138 -4.69 4.56 -14.53
N PRO A 139 -5.38 3.50 -14.99
CA PRO A 139 -5.83 2.42 -14.11
C PRO A 139 -4.68 1.82 -13.31
N ALA A 140 -5.01 1.21 -12.18
CA ALA A 140 -4.05 0.41 -11.43
C ALA A 140 -3.42 -0.67 -12.34
N LEU A 141 -2.13 -0.98 -12.14
CA LEU A 141 -1.41 -1.94 -12.98
C LEU A 141 -2.11 -3.30 -13.02
N VAL A 142 -2.67 -3.76 -11.90
CA VAL A 142 -3.43 -5.02 -11.84
C VAL A 142 -4.65 -5.02 -12.78
N VAL A 143 -5.31 -3.88 -12.95
CA VAL A 143 -6.45 -3.72 -13.87
C VAL A 143 -5.97 -3.76 -15.31
N LYS A 144 -4.85 -3.08 -15.62
CA LYS A 144 -4.25 -3.13 -16.97
C LYS A 144 -3.85 -4.55 -17.37
N LEU A 145 -3.23 -5.29 -16.44
CA LEU A 145 -2.85 -6.69 -16.66
C LEU A 145 -4.08 -7.58 -16.86
N PHE A 146 -5.13 -7.36 -16.07
CA PHE A 146 -6.40 -8.07 -16.24
C PHE A 146 -7.02 -7.78 -17.62
N ASN A 147 -7.12 -6.52 -18.05
CA ASN A 147 -7.69 -6.17 -19.36
C ASN A 147 -6.86 -6.73 -20.53
N ALA A 148 -5.53 -6.80 -20.38
CA ALA A 148 -4.65 -7.42 -21.37
C ALA A 148 -4.79 -8.96 -21.40
N SER A 149 -5.25 -9.57 -20.31
CA SER A 149 -5.49 -11.01 -20.24
C SER A 149 -6.76 -11.38 -21.02
N SER A 150 -6.66 -12.36 -21.93
CA SER A 150 -7.79 -12.82 -22.76
C SER A 150 -8.73 -13.76 -22.01
N LEU A 151 -9.12 -13.40 -20.78
CA LEU A 151 -10.08 -14.18 -19.98
C LEU A 151 -11.49 -13.98 -20.55
N LYS A 152 -11.81 -14.76 -21.58
CA LYS A 152 -13.14 -14.77 -22.20
C LYS A 152 -14.18 -15.23 -21.17
N GLN A 153 -15.28 -14.48 -21.07
CA GLN A 153 -16.47 -14.79 -20.25
C GLN A 153 -16.32 -14.65 -18.72
N ALA A 154 -15.23 -14.05 -18.22
CA ALA A 154 -15.13 -13.75 -16.79
C ALA A 154 -16.06 -12.58 -16.42
N LYS A 155 -16.96 -12.80 -15.46
CA LYS A 155 -17.69 -11.71 -14.79
C LYS A 155 -16.77 -11.17 -13.70
N VAL A 156 -16.31 -9.93 -13.85
CA VAL A 156 -15.35 -9.32 -12.93
C VAL A 156 -15.89 -8.02 -12.37
N GLY A 157 -15.67 -7.81 -11.07
CA GLY A 157 -15.95 -6.57 -10.38
C GLY A 157 -14.65 -5.93 -9.91
N LEU A 158 -14.62 -4.59 -9.93
CA LEU A 158 -13.53 -3.82 -9.36
C LEU A 158 -13.91 -3.42 -7.93
N TRP A 159 -13.06 -3.78 -6.96
CA TRP A 159 -13.22 -3.40 -5.57
C TRP A 159 -12.15 -2.38 -5.18
N GLY A 160 -12.58 -1.23 -4.67
CA GLY A 160 -11.70 -0.20 -4.14
C GLY A 160 -11.88 -0.06 -2.63
N ILE A 161 -10.78 -0.11 -1.88
CA ILE A 161 -10.77 0.14 -0.44
C ILE A 161 -10.11 1.50 -0.21
N LEU A 162 -10.75 2.31 0.62
CA LEU A 162 -10.35 3.68 0.88
C LEU A 162 -10.28 3.90 2.39
N ALA A 163 -9.19 4.50 2.85
CA ALA A 163 -9.08 5.01 4.21
C ALA A 163 -9.21 6.53 4.15
N MET A 164 -10.30 7.07 4.71
CA MET A 164 -10.40 8.51 4.95
C MET A 164 -9.73 8.81 6.29
N ILE A 165 -8.69 9.64 6.27
CA ILE A 165 -8.12 10.18 7.49
C ILE A 165 -9.04 11.32 7.93
N SER A 166 -9.85 11.09 8.96
CA SER A 166 -10.56 12.17 9.63
C SER A 166 -9.53 13.01 10.37
N THR A 167 -9.31 14.25 9.93
CA THR A 167 -8.61 15.25 10.72
C THR A 167 -9.60 15.80 11.74
N THR A 168 -9.65 15.20 12.92
CA THR A 168 -10.22 15.81 14.13
C THR A 168 -9.22 16.76 14.75
#